data_AF-A0A8I1ADH0-F1
#
_entry.id   AF-A0A8I1ADH0-F1
#
_cell.length_a   1.000
_cell.length_b   1.000
_cell.length_c   1.000
_cell.angle_alpha   90.00
_cell.angle_beta   90.00
_cell.angle_gamma   90.00
#
_symmetry.space_group_name_H-M   'P 1'
#
loop_
_entity.id
_entity.type
_entity.pdbx_description
1 polymer ?
#
loop_
_entity_poly.entity_id
_entity_poly.type
_entity_poly.pdbx_seq_one_letter_code
_entity_poly.pdbx_strand_id
1 'polypeptide(L)'
;MGIQEKISRIADREEKKIRSLLNMEPQPYLTKSNDICAFCYQEKKRSEIKICQDPAGLWDDGIKACKECVEKLDLIELYNKKAIDYHGLTLAILRIRGEKA
;
A
#
# COMPACT_ATOMS: atom_id res chain seq x y z
N MET A 1 0.29 -15.87 -13.97
CA MET A 1 1.07 -14.97 -13.10
C MET A 1 0.25 -14.68 -11.86
N GLY A 2 0.71 -15.12 -10.69
CA GLY A 2 0.01 -14.94 -9.42
C GLY A 2 -0.03 -13.48 -8.97
N ILE A 3 -0.93 -13.14 -8.04
CA ILE A 3 -1.03 -11.78 -7.48
C ILE A 3 0.29 -11.35 -6.84
N GLN A 4 0.97 -12.24 -6.12
CA GLN A 4 2.25 -11.95 -5.47
C GLN A 4 3.35 -11.62 -6.48
N GLU A 5 3.39 -12.30 -7.62
CA GLU A 5 4.35 -12.00 -8.70
C GLU A 5 4.09 -10.61 -9.31
N LYS A 6 2.81 -10.22 -9.47
CA LYS A 6 2.43 -8.88 -9.91
C LYS A 6 2.89 -7.82 -8.91
N ILE A 7 2.62 -8.02 -7.62
CA ILE A 7 3.04 -7.11 -6.55
C ILE A 7 4.56 -6.97 -6.53
N SER A 8 5.31 -8.08 -6.60
CA SER A 8 6.78 -8.04 -6.61
C SER A 8 7.32 -7.27 -7.81
N ARG A 9 6.78 -7.49 -9.02
CA ARG A 9 7.21 -6.75 -10.22
C ARG A 9 6.99 -5.24 -10.10
N ILE A 10 5.87 -4.84 -9.51
CA ILE A 10 5.60 -3.42 -9.24
C ILE A 10 6.57 -2.89 -8.19
N ALA A 11 6.83 -3.66 -7.14
CA ALA A 11 7.80 -3.27 -6.12
C ALA A 11 9.19 -3.03 -6.71
N ASP A 12 9.68 -3.92 -7.57
CA ASP A 12 11.00 -3.77 -8.21
C ASP A 12 11.07 -2.48 -9.06
N ARG A 13 9.98 -2.16 -9.77
CA ARG A 13 9.87 -0.94 -10.60
C ARG A 13 9.85 0.32 -9.74
N GLU A 14 8.99 0.36 -8.72
CA GLU A 14 8.86 1.53 -7.84
C GLU A 14 10.11 1.72 -6.99
N GLU A 15 10.74 0.64 -6.52
CA GLU A 15 12.00 0.71 -5.77
C GLU A 15 13.10 1.37 -6.60
N LYS A 16 13.29 0.93 -7.86
CA LYS A 16 14.27 1.54 -8.77
C LYS A 16 14.00 3.03 -8.97
N LYS A 17 12.73 3.40 -9.16
CA LYS A 17 12.31 4.79 -9.34
C LYS A 17 12.59 5.64 -8.11
N ILE A 18 12.18 5.19 -6.93
CA ILE A 18 12.37 5.92 -5.67
C ILE A 18 13.85 6.08 -5.36
N ARG A 19 14.66 5.02 -5.49
CA ARG A 19 16.12 5.10 -5.26
C ARG A 19 16.79 6.11 -6.20
N SER A 20 16.37 6.17 -7.46
CA SER A 20 16.88 7.18 -8.41
C SER A 20 16.57 8.60 -7.96
N LEU A 21 15.38 8.85 -7.40
CA LEU A 21 14.99 10.17 -6.91
C LEU A 21 15.73 10.55 -5.62
N LEU A 22 15.88 9.60 -4.70
CA LEU A 22 16.60 9.82 -3.43
C LEU A 22 18.10 10.12 -3.64
N ASN A 23 18.69 9.67 -4.75
CA ASN A 23 20.05 10.01 -5.13
C ASN A 23 20.21 11.45 -5.63
N MET A 24 19.12 12.10 -6.07
CA MET A 24 19.15 13.49 -6.54
C MET A 24 19.05 14.45 -5.35
N GLU A 25 18.11 14.21 -4.44
CA GLU A 25 17.91 15.04 -3.25
C GLU A 25 17.16 14.27 -2.13
N PRO A 26 17.29 14.70 -0.86
CA PRO A 26 16.53 14.11 0.24
C PRO A 26 15.02 14.32 0.09
N GLN A 27 14.28 13.23 -0.20
CA GLN A 27 12.82 13.24 -0.34
C GLN A 27 12.16 12.25 0.64
N PRO A 28 12.10 12.56 1.95
CA PRO A 28 11.63 11.62 2.99
C PRO A 28 10.18 11.16 2.78
N TYR A 29 9.36 11.98 2.13
CA TYR A 29 7.96 11.66 1.83
C TYR A 29 7.80 10.46 0.88
N LEU A 30 8.77 10.19 0.00
CA LEU A 30 8.74 9.04 -0.92
C LEU A 30 8.82 7.69 -0.22
N THR A 31 9.34 7.67 1.01
CA THR A 31 9.56 6.46 1.80
C THR A 31 8.77 6.47 3.11
N LYS A 32 7.64 7.19 3.14
CA LYS A 32 6.76 7.19 4.32
C LYS A 32 6.19 5.78 4.54
N SER A 33 6.51 5.17 5.68
CA SER A 33 6.11 3.80 6.03
C SER A 33 4.70 3.70 6.63
N ASN A 34 4.04 4.83 6.86
CA ASN A 34 2.69 4.91 7.40
C ASN A 34 1.71 5.50 6.38
N ASP A 35 0.44 5.18 6.56
CA ASP A 35 -0.68 5.70 5.78
C ASP A 35 -1.95 5.77 6.66
N ILE A 36 -2.98 6.45 6.18
CA ILE A 36 -4.18 6.73 6.97
C ILE A 36 -5.30 5.75 6.59
N CYS A 37 -5.94 5.16 7.60
CA CYS A 37 -7.15 4.36 7.42
C CYS A 37 -8.37 5.25 7.11
N ALA A 38 -9.17 4.89 6.11
CA ALA A 38 -10.37 5.64 5.74
C ALA A 38 -11.52 5.55 6.76
N PHE A 39 -11.45 4.62 7.71
CA PHE A 39 -12.52 4.37 8.69
C PHE A 39 -12.22 4.94 10.07
N CYS A 40 -11.06 4.60 10.66
CA CYS A 40 -10.70 5.08 11.98
C CYS A 40 -9.87 6.37 11.96
N TYR A 41 -9.45 6.84 10.78
CA TYR A 41 -8.62 8.04 10.57
C TYR A 41 -7.27 8.02 11.30
N GLN A 42 -6.86 6.86 11.83
CA GLN A 42 -5.55 6.69 12.47
C GLN A 42 -4.47 6.44 11.43
N GLU A 43 -3.28 6.97 11.70
CA GLU A 43 -2.06 6.62 10.99
C GLU A 43 -1.61 5.22 11.42
N LYS A 44 -1.48 4.32 10.44
CA LYS A 44 -1.08 2.93 10.64
C LYS A 44 0.06 2.59 9.69
N LYS A 45 0.80 1.51 9.98
CA LYS A 45 1.85 1.05 9.07
C LYS A 45 1.24 0.63 7.74
N ARG A 46 1.90 0.93 6.63
CA ARG A 46 1.42 0.55 5.28
C ARG A 46 1.23 -0.96 5.14
N SER A 47 2.04 -1.77 5.83
CA SER A 47 1.89 -3.23 5.89
C SER A 47 0.57 -3.70 6.53
N GLU A 48 -0.06 -2.84 7.32
CA GLU A 48 -1.35 -3.11 7.99
C GLU A 48 -2.54 -2.52 7.21
N ILE A 49 -2.30 -1.80 6.11
CA ILE A 49 -3.34 -1.23 5.26
C ILE A 49 -3.65 -2.15 4.08
N LYS A 50 -4.93 -2.41 3.88
CA LYS A 50 -5.49 -3.15 2.74
C LYS A 50 -6.33 -2.24 1.88
N ILE A 51 -6.42 -2.55 0.58
CA ILE A 51 -7.42 -1.94 -0.30
C ILE A 51 -8.65 -2.84 -0.30
N CYS A 52 -9.77 -2.34 0.19
CA CYS A 52 -11.00 -3.11 0.35
C CYS A 52 -12.14 -2.50 -0.45
N GLN A 53 -13.20 -3.29 -0.66
CA GLN A 53 -14.43 -2.79 -1.26
C GLN A 53 -14.99 -1.64 -0.42
N ASP A 54 -15.46 -0.60 -1.10
CA ASP A 54 -16.14 0.51 -0.46
C ASP A 54 -17.60 0.12 -0.16
N PRO A 55 -18.02 0.02 1.12
CA PRO A 55 -19.39 -0.31 1.47
C PRO A 55 -20.40 0.75 0.98
N ALA A 56 -19.96 1.99 0.80
CA ALA A 56 -20.82 3.07 0.32
C ALA A 56 -20.96 3.08 -1.22
N GLY A 57 -20.15 2.29 -1.93
CA GLY A 57 -20.14 2.25 -3.39
C GLY A 57 -19.75 3.58 -4.06
N LEU A 58 -19.02 4.45 -3.35
CA LEU A 58 -18.55 5.74 -3.86
C LEU A 58 -17.24 5.60 -4.63
N TRP A 59 -16.47 4.55 -4.36
CA TRP A 59 -15.16 4.32 -4.97
C TRP A 59 -15.04 2.91 -5.57
N ASP A 60 -15.14 2.81 -6.90
CA ASP A 60 -15.08 1.54 -7.63
C ASP A 60 -13.74 0.79 -7.45
N ASP A 61 -12.65 1.54 -7.30
CA ASP A 61 -11.32 0.94 -7.11
C ASP A 61 -11.01 0.55 -5.65
N GLY A 62 -11.94 0.79 -4.73
CA GLY A 62 -11.81 0.48 -3.31
C GLY A 62 -11.11 1.55 -2.47
N ILE A 63 -11.12 1.32 -1.17
CA ILE A 63 -10.69 2.24 -0.11
C ILE A 63 -9.62 1.62 0.78
N LYS A 64 -8.79 2.46 1.39
CA LYS A 64 -7.75 2.03 2.34
C LYS A 64 -8.37 1.74 3.71
N ALA A 65 -8.19 0.53 4.21
CA ALA A 65 -8.62 0.15 5.54
C ALA A 65 -7.47 -0.51 6.30
N CYS A 66 -7.29 -0.16 7.58
CA CYS A 66 -6.36 -0.89 8.42
C CYS A 66 -6.93 -2.26 8.79
N LYS A 67 -6.04 -3.22 9.09
CA LYS A 67 -6.41 -4.60 9.45
C LYS A 67 -7.50 -4.68 10.53
N GLU A 68 -7.41 -3.85 11.58
CA GLU A 68 -8.43 -3.77 12.64
C GLU A 68 -9.81 -3.38 12.09
N CYS A 69 -9.88 -2.40 11.19
CA CYS A 69 -11.15 -1.99 10.57
C CYS A 69 -11.66 -3.02 9.58
N VAL A 70 -10.78 -3.71 8.85
CA VAL A 70 -11.15 -4.80 7.95
C VAL A 70 -11.83 -5.92 8.74
N GLU A 71 -11.23 -6.36 9.84
CA GLU A 71 -11.80 -7.40 10.70
C GLU A 71 -13.09 -6.95 11.39
N LYS A 72 -13.12 -5.73 11.94
CA LYS A 72 -14.29 -5.21 12.67
C LYS A 72 -15.52 -4.99 11.80
N LEU A 73 -15.33 -4.61 10.53
CA LEU A 73 -16.40 -4.26 9.60
C LEU A 73 -16.64 -5.33 8.53
N ASP A 74 -15.93 -6.46 8.62
CA ASP A 74 -15.99 -7.57 7.65
C ASP A 74 -15.79 -7.10 6.19
N LEU A 75 -14.75 -6.28 5.97
CA LEU A 75 -14.49 -5.69 4.66
C LEU A 75 -13.83 -6.71 3.72
N ILE A 76 -14.28 -6.71 2.46
CA ILE A 76 -13.73 -7.58 1.43
C ILE A 76 -12.47 -6.95 0.83
N GLU A 77 -11.31 -7.59 1.02
CA GLU A 77 -10.06 -7.19 0.38
C GLU A 77 -10.14 -7.35 -1.15
N LEU A 78 -9.72 -6.32 -1.87
CA LEU A 78 -9.67 -6.31 -3.34
C LEU A 78 -8.27 -6.64 -3.84
N TYR A 79 -8.22 -7.24 -5.02
CA TYR A 79 -6.98 -7.49 -5.77
C TYR A 79 -7.03 -6.87 -7.17
N ASN A 80 -7.70 -5.74 -7.29
CA ASN A 80 -7.74 -4.93 -8.51
C ASN A 80 -6.41 -4.19 -8.73
N LYS A 81 -6.32 -3.43 -9.82
CA LYS A 81 -5.09 -2.70 -10.18
C LYS A 81 -4.61 -1.78 -9.04
N LYS A 82 -5.51 -1.01 -8.43
CA LYS A 82 -5.18 -0.09 -7.32
C LYS A 82 -4.61 -0.82 -6.11
N ALA A 83 -5.20 -1.96 -5.75
CA ALA A 83 -4.69 -2.80 -4.66
C ALA A 83 -3.28 -3.32 -4.95
N ILE A 84 -3.05 -3.86 -6.14
CA ILE A 84 -1.75 -4.40 -6.54
C ILE A 84 -0.70 -3.28 -6.59
N ASP A 85 -1.04 -2.12 -7.17
CA ASP A 85 -0.16 -0.95 -7.22
C ASP A 85 0.21 -0.47 -5.79
N TYR A 86 -0.78 -0.41 -4.89
CA TYR A 86 -0.59 -0.01 -3.50
C TYR A 86 0.33 -0.96 -2.74
N HIS A 87 0.10 -2.26 -2.86
CA HIS A 87 0.92 -3.27 -2.19
C HIS A 87 2.33 -3.35 -2.79
N GLY A 88 2.47 -3.17 -4.10
CA GLY A 88 3.77 -3.09 -4.76
C GLY A 88 4.59 -1.90 -4.27
N LEU A 89 3.99 -0.71 -4.23
CA LEU A 89 4.65 0.48 -3.68
C LEU A 89 5.01 0.31 -2.20
N THR A 90 4.12 -0.29 -1.41
CA THR A 90 4.38 -0.57 0.00
C THR A 90 5.58 -1.49 0.18
N LEU A 91 5.64 -2.58 -0.58
CA LEU A 91 6.78 -3.49 -0.56
C LEU A 91 8.09 -2.79 -0.95
N ALA A 92 8.07 -1.93 -1.99
CA ALA A 92 9.23 -1.13 -2.38
C ALA A 92 9.71 -0.22 -1.24
N ILE A 93 8.80 0.52 -0.59
CA ILE A 93 9.12 1.40 0.54
C ILE A 93 9.75 0.62 1.69
N LEU A 94 9.16 -0.51 2.07
CA LEU A 94 9.67 -1.35 3.17
C LEU A 94 11.07 -1.88 2.85
N ARG A 95 11.31 -2.35 1.62
CA ARG A 95 12.65 -2.79 1.17
C ARG A 95 13.68 -1.66 1.24
N ILE A 96 13.34 -0.45 0.79
CA ILE A 96 14.25 0.70 0.85
C ILE A 96 14.63 1.03 2.29
N ARG A 97 13.68 0.90 3.21
CA ARG A 97 13.89 1.17 4.64
C ARG A 97 14.58 0.03 5.41
N GLY A 98 14.76 -1.13 4.77
CA GLY A 98 15.26 -2.34 5.44
C GLY A 98 14.23 -2.98 6.38
N GLU A 99 12.95 -2.68 6.22
CA GLU A 99 11.84 -3.23 7.00
C GLU A 99 11.33 -4.53 6.35
N LYS A 100 10.87 -5.49 7.16
CA LYS A 100 10.22 -6.70 6.66
C LYS A 100 8.78 -6.38 6.23
N ALA A 101 8.40 -6.86 5.05
CA ALA A 101 7.04 -6.79 4.51
C ALA A 101 6.13 -7.86 5.10
#